data_AF-A0A970HS70-F1
#
_entry.id   AF-A0A970HS70-F1
#
_cell.length_a   1.000
_cell.length_b   1.000
_cell.length_c   1.000
_cell.angle_alpha   90.00
_cell.angle_beta   90.00
_cell.angle_gamma   90.00
#
_symmetry.space_group_name_H-M   'P 1'
#
loop_
_entity.id
_entity.type
_entity.pdbx_description
1 polymer ?
#
loop_
_entity_poly.entity_id
_entity_poly.type
_entity_poly.pdbx_seq_one_letter_code
_entity_poly.pdbx_strand_id
1 'polypeptide(L)'
;MITSILSFIACYLLYDNDFYTLSKDKVREKIMMSCAIDYCNDVYETYKNDRDNLNFYFDYINFFYIIMKKDGEVVASNYNGETTSYTVTVKIFNKYIVNGYIPADFKYKDEISRADFWINVGYQWRGALVAIGTLSVIINIFSYSLLLASAGRRNVDGGEAIHTSSIERIPFDILTCLVAIVLFILASISIIYSYGVEEEIISVSAFSFFSYIIFIVYSVSFAIRVKTTH
;
A
#
# COMPACT_ATOMS: atom_id res chain seq x y z
N MET A 1 2.37 -0.21 17.02
CA MET A 1 2.98 0.80 16.13
C MET A 1 2.93 0.40 14.66
N ILE A 2 3.39 -0.78 14.27
CA ILE A 2 3.18 -1.26 12.88
C ILE A 2 1.69 -1.31 12.55
N THR A 3 0.88 -1.81 13.49
CA THR A 3 -0.59 -1.80 13.39
C THR A 3 -1.19 -0.40 13.28
N SER A 4 -0.63 0.61 13.95
CA SER A 4 -1.10 2.00 13.81
C SER A 4 -0.73 2.58 12.46
N ILE A 5 0.51 2.39 12.00
CA ILE A 5 0.96 2.87 10.68
C ILE A 5 0.15 2.19 9.56
N LEU A 6 0.04 0.86 9.58
CA LEU A 6 -0.74 0.11 8.59
C LEU A 6 -2.22 0.50 8.61
N SER A 7 -2.78 0.76 9.79
CA SER A 7 -4.16 1.24 9.90
C SER A 7 -4.32 2.64 9.32
N PHE A 8 -3.36 3.56 9.51
CA PHE A 8 -3.38 4.88 8.86
C PHE A 8 -3.30 4.77 7.34
N ILE A 9 -2.37 3.95 6.81
CA ILE A 9 -2.26 3.71 5.37
C ILE A 9 -3.56 3.13 4.83
N ALA A 10 -4.13 2.12 5.49
CA ALA A 10 -5.41 1.53 5.08
C ALA A 10 -6.56 2.55 5.11
N CYS A 11 -6.66 3.37 6.16
CA CYS A 11 -7.68 4.42 6.25
C CYS A 11 -7.51 5.47 5.16
N TYR A 12 -6.26 5.86 4.85
CA TYR A 12 -5.96 6.78 3.75
C TYR A 12 -6.41 6.21 2.40
N LEU A 13 -6.05 4.95 2.09
CA LEU A 13 -6.46 4.29 0.84
C LEU A 13 -7.99 4.18 0.70
N LEU A 14 -8.69 3.86 1.80
CA LEU A 14 -10.15 3.81 1.82
C LEU A 14 -10.78 5.20 1.65
N TYR A 15 -10.17 6.24 2.25
CA TYR A 15 -10.63 7.61 2.11
C TYR A 15 -10.47 8.12 0.67
N ASP A 16 -9.29 7.94 0.08
CA ASP A 16 -8.97 8.37 -1.29
C ASP A 16 -9.87 7.70 -2.34
N ASN A 17 -10.32 6.47 -2.04
CA ASN A 17 -11.25 5.71 -2.88
C ASN A 17 -12.73 5.85 -2.46
N ASP A 18 -13.09 6.86 -1.67
CA ASP A 18 -14.47 7.21 -1.33
C ASP A 18 -15.27 6.13 -0.56
N PHE A 19 -14.59 5.18 0.11
CA PHE A 19 -15.26 4.07 0.83
C PHE A 19 -16.14 4.54 2.00
N TYR A 20 -15.91 5.76 2.51
CA TYR A 20 -16.67 6.35 3.61
C TYR A 20 -17.86 7.22 3.15
N THR A 21 -17.91 7.60 1.88
CA THR A 21 -18.87 8.56 1.33
C THR A 21 -19.81 7.93 0.31
N LEU A 22 -19.34 6.96 -0.47
CA LEU A 22 -20.11 6.28 -1.51
C LEU A 22 -20.67 4.92 -1.06
N SER A 23 -21.71 4.45 -1.76
CA SER A 23 -22.18 3.08 -1.61
C SER A 23 -21.16 2.09 -2.18
N LYS A 24 -21.21 0.85 -1.67
CA LYS A 24 -20.34 -0.25 -2.13
C LYS A 24 -20.35 -0.39 -3.65
N ASP A 25 -21.53 -0.36 -4.26
CA ASP A 25 -21.68 -0.55 -5.71
C ASP A 25 -21.04 0.59 -6.50
N LYS A 26 -21.11 1.84 -6.02
CA LYS A 26 -20.45 2.98 -6.66
C LYS A 26 -18.93 2.95 -6.51
N VAL A 27 -18.43 2.55 -5.35
CA VAL A 27 -16.98 2.33 -5.13
C VAL A 27 -16.48 1.23 -6.07
N ARG A 28 -17.24 0.14 -6.15
CA ARG A 28 -16.96 -0.98 -7.05
C ARG A 28 -16.92 -0.53 -8.50
N GLU A 29 -17.94 0.19 -8.96
CA GLU A 29 -18.01 0.76 -10.31
C GLU A 29 -16.78 1.63 -10.62
N LYS A 30 -16.46 2.60 -9.75
CA LYS A 30 -15.31 3.51 -9.92
C LYS A 30 -14.00 2.74 -10.13
N ILE A 31 -13.70 1.77 -9.26
CA ILE A 31 -12.46 1.00 -9.31
C ILE A 31 -12.45 0.07 -10.53
N MET A 32 -13.55 -0.63 -10.79
CA MET A 32 -13.65 -1.56 -11.94
C MET A 32 -13.54 -0.83 -13.28
N MET A 33 -14.11 0.37 -13.40
CA MET A 33 -13.95 1.20 -14.60
C MET A 33 -12.49 1.65 -14.77
N SER A 34 -11.79 2.00 -13.68
CA SER A 34 -10.36 2.35 -13.75
C SER A 34 -9.54 1.16 -14.26
N CYS A 35 -9.71 -0.03 -13.67
CA CYS A 35 -9.02 -1.23 -14.13
C CYS A 35 -9.34 -1.55 -15.59
N ALA A 36 -10.60 -1.40 -16.01
CA ALA A 36 -10.99 -1.64 -17.40
C ALA A 36 -10.30 -0.67 -18.39
N ILE A 37 -10.10 0.59 -18.00
CA ILE A 37 -9.37 1.58 -18.81
C ILE A 37 -7.90 1.17 -18.96
N ASP A 38 -7.27 0.76 -17.86
CA ASP A 38 -5.87 0.32 -17.86
C ASP A 38 -5.70 -0.91 -18.78
N TYR A 39 -6.58 -1.92 -18.65
CA TYR A 39 -6.58 -3.06 -19.56
C TYR A 39 -6.86 -2.68 -21.02
N CYS A 40 -7.71 -1.70 -21.30
CA CYS A 40 -7.90 -1.22 -22.67
C CYS A 40 -6.60 -0.63 -23.26
N ASN A 41 -5.81 0.08 -22.45
CA ASN A 41 -4.51 0.60 -22.87
C ASN A 41 -3.51 -0.54 -23.10
N ASP A 42 -3.48 -1.53 -22.21
CA ASP A 42 -2.61 -2.69 -22.34
C ASP A 42 -2.95 -3.55 -23.57
N VAL A 43 -4.24 -3.73 -23.87
CA VAL A 43 -4.71 -4.38 -25.12
C VAL A 43 -4.16 -3.65 -26.33
N TYR A 44 -4.20 -2.32 -26.35
CA TYR A 44 -3.72 -1.54 -27.47
C TYR A 44 -2.20 -1.62 -27.63
N GLU A 45 -1.45 -1.46 -26.54
CA GLU A 45 0.01 -1.58 -26.58
C GLU A 45 0.45 -2.99 -26.97
N THR A 46 -0.25 -4.02 -26.49
CA THR A 46 -0.01 -5.41 -26.91
C THR A 46 -0.35 -5.61 -28.38
N TYR A 47 -1.49 -5.12 -28.86
CA TYR A 47 -1.85 -5.18 -30.29
C TYR A 47 -0.79 -4.53 -31.19
N LYS A 48 -0.18 -3.44 -30.74
CA LYS A 48 0.83 -2.68 -31.48
C LYS A 48 2.19 -3.38 -31.47
N ASN A 49 2.59 -3.99 -30.36
CA ASN A 49 3.94 -4.52 -30.16
C ASN A 49 4.03 -6.05 -30.37
N ASP A 50 2.97 -6.80 -30.09
CA ASP A 50 2.91 -8.26 -30.16
C ASP A 50 1.48 -8.77 -30.46
N ARG A 51 1.02 -8.50 -31.68
CA ARG A 51 -0.35 -8.82 -32.11
C ARG A 51 -0.67 -10.31 -32.04
N ASP A 52 0.29 -11.17 -32.36
CA ASP A 52 0.07 -12.61 -32.49
C ASP A 52 -0.21 -13.27 -31.13
N ASN A 53 0.33 -12.71 -30.05
CA ASN A 53 0.11 -13.20 -28.68
C ASN A 53 -1.02 -12.47 -27.94
N LEU A 54 -1.72 -11.53 -28.58
CA LEU A 54 -2.77 -10.73 -27.92
C LEU A 54 -3.82 -11.61 -27.22
N ASN A 55 -4.36 -12.63 -27.90
CA ASN A 55 -5.34 -13.52 -27.28
C ASN A 55 -4.73 -14.34 -26.15
N PHE A 56 -3.48 -14.77 -26.28
CA PHE A 56 -2.80 -15.51 -25.22
C PHE A 56 -2.73 -14.72 -23.90
N TYR A 57 -2.47 -13.40 -23.98
CA TYR A 57 -2.43 -12.53 -22.79
C TYR A 57 -3.81 -12.30 -22.15
N PHE A 58 -4.88 -12.27 -22.96
CA PHE A 58 -6.20 -11.82 -22.49
C PHE A 58 -7.26 -12.94 -22.35
N ASP A 59 -7.03 -14.15 -22.85
CA ASP A 59 -8.00 -15.27 -22.78
C ASP A 59 -8.08 -15.94 -21.39
N TYR A 60 -7.07 -15.70 -20.55
CA TYR A 60 -6.93 -16.28 -19.21
C TYR A 60 -7.10 -15.27 -18.08
N ILE A 61 -7.76 -14.14 -18.36
CA ILE A 61 -8.13 -13.12 -17.39
C ILE A 61 -9.62 -12.77 -17.50
N ASN A 62 -10.17 -12.09 -16.50
CA ASN A 62 -11.58 -11.68 -16.42
C ASN A 62 -11.81 -10.36 -17.17
N PHE A 63 -11.33 -10.27 -18.41
CA PHE A 63 -11.48 -9.07 -19.24
C PHE A 63 -11.66 -9.47 -20.70
N PHE A 64 -12.71 -8.94 -21.33
CA PHE A 64 -12.89 -9.06 -22.77
C PHE A 64 -12.70 -7.71 -23.44
N TYR A 65 -12.31 -7.75 -24.71
CA TYR A 65 -12.07 -6.56 -25.49
C TYR A 65 -12.56 -6.70 -26.93
N ILE A 66 -12.86 -5.54 -27.53
CA ILE A 66 -12.98 -5.36 -28.98
C ILE A 66 -12.12 -4.16 -29.33
N ILE A 67 -11.12 -4.34 -30.20
CA ILE A 67 -10.38 -3.22 -30.80
C ILE A 67 -10.91 -2.96 -32.21
N MET A 68 -11.23 -1.71 -32.47
CA MET A 68 -11.73 -1.23 -33.75
C MET A 68 -10.89 -0.07 -34.24
N LYS A 69 -10.77 0.06 -35.56
CA LYS A 69 -10.37 1.31 -36.20
C LYS A 69 -11.50 2.32 -36.09
N LYS A 70 -11.19 3.60 -36.32
CA LYS A 70 -12.17 4.71 -36.26
C LYS A 70 -13.31 4.59 -37.28
N ASP A 71 -13.09 3.87 -38.38
CA ASP A 71 -14.10 3.56 -39.39
C ASP A 71 -15.08 2.44 -38.99
N GLY A 72 -14.84 1.79 -37.84
CA GLY A 72 -15.66 0.70 -37.31
C GLY A 72 -15.16 -0.69 -37.68
N GLU A 73 -14.05 -0.83 -38.41
CA GLU A 73 -13.46 -2.13 -38.70
C GLU A 73 -12.89 -2.77 -37.43
N VAL A 74 -13.44 -3.93 -37.04
CA VAL A 74 -12.91 -4.73 -35.92
C VAL A 74 -11.59 -5.37 -36.34
N VAL A 75 -10.52 -5.09 -35.58
CA VAL A 75 -9.16 -5.55 -35.89
C VAL A 75 -8.73 -6.75 -35.03
N ALA A 76 -9.30 -6.88 -33.84
CA ALA A 76 -9.22 -8.04 -32.96
C ALA A 76 -10.33 -7.99 -31.89
N SER A 77 -10.72 -9.15 -31.39
CA SER A 77 -11.73 -9.30 -30.32
C SER A 77 -11.57 -10.66 -29.67
N ASN A 78 -11.79 -10.73 -28.36
CA ASN A 78 -12.06 -11.99 -27.65
C ASN A 78 -13.45 -12.01 -26.99
N TYR A 79 -14.28 -10.98 -27.24
CA TYR A 79 -15.65 -10.89 -26.75
C TYR A 79 -16.64 -11.57 -27.70
N ASN A 80 -17.50 -12.44 -27.17
CA ASN A 80 -18.52 -13.19 -27.92
C ASN A 80 -19.96 -12.91 -27.45
N GLY A 81 -20.17 -11.85 -26.66
CA GLY A 81 -21.50 -11.49 -26.15
C GLY A 81 -21.80 -12.06 -24.76
N GLU A 82 -20.76 -12.37 -23.98
CA GLU A 82 -20.86 -12.79 -22.60
C GLU A 82 -21.56 -11.73 -21.74
N THR A 83 -22.24 -12.15 -20.67
CA THR A 83 -22.88 -11.22 -19.73
C THR A 83 -21.82 -10.41 -18.98
N THR A 84 -21.97 -9.09 -18.98
CA THR A 84 -20.99 -8.15 -18.42
C THR A 84 -21.58 -7.31 -17.30
N SER A 85 -20.76 -7.00 -16.28
CA SER A 85 -21.11 -6.04 -15.23
C SER A 85 -20.78 -4.61 -15.63
N TYR A 86 -19.65 -4.42 -16.31
CA TYR A 86 -19.14 -3.11 -16.67
C TYR A 86 -18.62 -3.10 -18.10
N THR A 87 -18.76 -1.95 -18.73
CA THR A 87 -18.26 -1.70 -20.09
C THR A 87 -17.63 -0.33 -20.13
N VAL A 88 -16.49 -0.23 -20.80
CA VAL A 88 -15.80 1.05 -21.03
C VAL A 88 -15.42 1.17 -22.50
N THR A 89 -15.37 2.40 -22.99
CA THR A 89 -14.89 2.72 -24.34
C THR A 89 -13.76 3.72 -24.24
N VAL A 90 -12.56 3.31 -24.66
CA VAL A 90 -11.36 4.15 -24.67
C VAL A 90 -11.01 4.51 -26.12
N LYS A 91 -10.82 5.81 -26.36
CA LYS A 91 -10.39 6.33 -27.68
C LYS A 91 -8.89 6.54 -27.66
N ILE A 92 -8.18 5.84 -28.55
CA ILE A 92 -6.72 5.83 -28.57
C ILE A 92 -6.20 6.55 -29.81
N PHE A 93 -5.43 7.62 -29.58
CA PHE A 93 -4.83 8.50 -30.59
C PHE A 93 -5.79 8.94 -31.71
N ASN A 94 -7.10 9.01 -31.41
CA ASN A 94 -8.17 9.32 -32.37
C ASN A 94 -8.15 8.43 -33.64
N LYS A 95 -7.56 7.24 -33.55
CA LYS A 95 -7.39 6.28 -34.64
C LYS A 95 -8.02 4.92 -34.32
N TYR A 96 -7.95 4.52 -33.05
CA TYR A 96 -8.52 3.27 -32.56
C TYR A 96 -9.54 3.54 -31.45
N ILE A 97 -10.49 2.61 -31.33
CA ILE A 97 -11.46 2.54 -30.26
C ILE A 97 -11.32 1.16 -29.64
N VAL A 98 -11.07 1.09 -28.34
CA VAL A 98 -11.06 -0.16 -27.58
C VAL A 98 -12.27 -0.17 -26.66
N ASN A 99 -13.14 -1.15 -26.85
CA ASN A 99 -14.21 -1.43 -25.89
C ASN A 99 -13.71 -2.53 -24.95
N GLY A 100 -13.73 -2.26 -23.65
CA GLY A 100 -13.39 -3.20 -22.59
C GLY A 100 -14.62 -3.65 -21.85
N TYR A 101 -14.64 -4.91 -21.45
CA TYR A 101 -15.79 -5.57 -20.83
C TYR A 101 -15.33 -6.40 -19.64
N ILE A 102 -15.92 -6.12 -18.48
CA ILE A 102 -15.71 -6.93 -17.27
C ILE A 102 -16.90 -7.89 -17.14
N PRO A 103 -16.68 -9.22 -17.09
CA PRO A 103 -17.74 -10.20 -16.97
C PRO A 103 -18.52 -10.05 -15.67
N ALA A 104 -19.76 -10.54 -15.66
CA ALA A 104 -20.58 -10.60 -14.45
C ALA A 104 -20.00 -11.56 -13.40
N ASP A 105 -19.47 -12.69 -13.86
CA ASP A 105 -18.88 -13.73 -13.03
C ASP A 105 -17.39 -13.88 -13.34
N PHE A 106 -16.57 -13.91 -12.29
CA PHE A 106 -15.12 -14.07 -12.42
C PHE A 106 -14.72 -15.54 -12.44
N LYS A 107 -14.08 -15.95 -13.53
CA LYS A 107 -13.56 -17.31 -13.74
C LYS A 107 -12.12 -17.46 -13.22
N TYR A 108 -11.31 -16.42 -13.38
CA TYR A 108 -9.88 -16.45 -13.07
C TYR A 108 -9.57 -15.66 -11.79
N LYS A 109 -8.40 -15.92 -11.18
CA LYS A 109 -7.89 -15.20 -10.00
C LYS A 109 -6.87 -14.13 -10.39
N ASP A 110 -7.31 -13.18 -11.20
CA ASP A 110 -6.51 -12.09 -11.73
C ASP A 110 -6.66 -10.78 -10.92
N GLU A 111 -6.15 -9.66 -11.43
CA GLU A 111 -6.25 -8.34 -10.78
C GLU A 111 -7.69 -7.88 -10.58
N ILE A 112 -8.59 -8.10 -11.55
CA ILE A 112 -10.00 -7.69 -11.44
C ILE A 112 -10.68 -8.43 -10.28
N SER A 113 -10.51 -9.75 -10.20
CA SER A 113 -11.06 -10.54 -9.10
C SER A 113 -10.45 -10.18 -7.74
N ARG A 114 -9.14 -9.88 -7.70
CA ARG A 114 -8.45 -9.40 -6.48
C ARG A 114 -8.97 -8.02 -6.06
N ALA A 115 -9.18 -7.11 -7.00
CA ALA A 115 -9.74 -5.79 -6.73
C ALA A 115 -11.15 -5.93 -6.12
N ASP A 116 -12.02 -6.76 -6.69
CA ASP A 116 -13.35 -7.02 -6.14
C ASP A 116 -13.31 -7.56 -4.71
N PHE A 117 -12.42 -8.53 -4.47
CA PHE A 117 -12.18 -9.08 -3.14
C PHE A 117 -11.77 -7.98 -2.15
N TRP A 118 -10.79 -7.13 -2.50
CA TRP A 118 -10.32 -6.06 -1.62
C TRP A 118 -11.35 -4.96 -1.42
N ILE A 119 -12.19 -4.66 -2.41
CA ILE A 119 -13.34 -3.76 -2.24
C ILE A 119 -14.32 -4.34 -1.23
N ASN A 120 -14.63 -5.63 -1.33
CA ASN A 120 -15.50 -6.31 -0.37
C ASN A 120 -14.95 -6.24 1.05
N VAL A 121 -13.67 -6.59 1.23
CA VAL A 121 -12.98 -6.55 2.53
C VAL A 121 -12.93 -5.12 3.06
N GLY A 122 -12.44 -4.18 2.26
CA GLY A 122 -12.31 -2.77 2.63
C GLY A 122 -13.64 -2.16 3.05
N TYR A 123 -14.71 -2.42 2.29
CA TYR A 123 -16.04 -1.90 2.60
C TYR A 123 -16.60 -2.51 3.89
N GLN A 124 -16.44 -3.82 4.13
CA GLN A 124 -16.88 -4.47 5.36
C GLN A 124 -16.09 -3.98 6.59
N TRP A 125 -14.79 -3.78 6.45
CA TRP A 125 -13.89 -3.46 7.56
C TRP A 125 -13.66 -1.95 7.78
N ARG A 126 -14.20 -1.07 6.92
CA ARG A 126 -13.90 0.38 6.95
C ARG A 126 -14.08 1.03 8.32
N GLY A 127 -15.12 0.65 9.08
CA GLY A 127 -15.37 1.17 10.42
C GLY A 127 -14.44 0.55 11.47
N ALA A 128 -14.21 -0.76 11.39
CA ALA A 128 -13.31 -1.48 12.30
C ALA A 128 -11.86 -0.99 12.16
N LEU A 129 -11.41 -0.67 10.95
CA LEU A 129 -10.06 -0.15 10.69
C LEU A 129 -9.80 1.16 11.43
N VAL A 130 -10.77 2.09 11.46
CA VAL A 130 -10.65 3.36 12.20
C VAL A 130 -10.54 3.10 13.71
N ALA A 131 -11.35 2.19 14.24
CA ALA A 131 -11.33 1.84 15.65
C ALA A 131 -10.00 1.16 16.04
N ILE A 132 -9.53 0.19 15.26
CA ILE A 132 -8.25 -0.51 15.46
C ILE A 132 -7.10 0.50 15.39
N GLY A 133 -7.12 1.40 14.42
CA GLY A 133 -6.13 2.48 14.29
C GLY A 133 -6.06 3.34 15.53
N THR A 134 -7.21 3.87 15.95
CA THR A 134 -7.30 4.73 17.14
C THR A 134 -6.81 4.01 18.40
N LEU A 135 -7.27 2.79 18.65
CA LEU A 135 -6.85 2.00 19.81
C LEU A 135 -5.36 1.68 19.76
N SER A 136 -4.83 1.34 18.58
CA SER A 136 -3.42 1.02 18.43
C SER A 136 -2.52 2.22 18.68
N VAL A 137 -2.95 3.45 18.33
CA VAL A 137 -2.24 4.70 18.66
C VAL A 137 -2.25 4.93 20.17
N ILE A 138 -3.40 4.77 20.83
CA ILE A 138 -3.52 4.93 22.28
C ILE A 138 -2.60 3.95 23.01
N ILE A 139 -2.68 2.65 22.68
CA ILE A 139 -1.83 1.61 23.28
C ILE A 139 -0.35 1.91 23.04
N ASN A 140 0.00 2.42 21.86
CA ASN A 140 1.36 2.79 21.52
C ASN A 140 1.87 3.96 22.38
N ILE A 141 1.07 5.02 22.57
CA ILE A 141 1.43 6.14 23.45
C ILE A 141 1.67 5.66 24.88
N PHE A 142 0.77 4.83 25.43
CA PHE A 142 0.95 4.26 26.76
C PHE A 142 2.20 3.38 26.85
N SER A 143 2.36 2.48 25.89
CA SER A 143 3.51 1.55 25.85
C SER A 143 4.83 2.29 25.73
N TYR A 144 4.89 3.31 24.87
CA TYR A 144 6.06 4.16 24.68
C TYR A 144 6.38 4.96 25.94
N SER A 145 5.36 5.52 26.60
CA SER A 145 5.54 6.23 27.88
C SER A 145 6.11 5.32 28.97
N LEU A 146 5.59 4.10 29.10
CA LEU A 146 6.11 3.09 30.04
C LEU A 146 7.53 2.63 29.69
N LEU A 147 7.83 2.50 28.39
CA LEU A 147 9.17 2.17 27.91
C LEU A 147 10.17 3.27 28.27
N LEU A 148 9.82 4.54 28.06
CA LEU A 148 10.67 5.66 28.46
C LEU A 148 10.77 5.79 29.98
N ALA A 149 9.70 5.56 30.74
CA ALA A 149 9.71 5.60 32.21
C ALA A 149 10.61 4.51 32.80
N SER A 150 10.57 3.30 32.23
CA SER A 150 11.41 2.17 32.65
C SER A 150 12.82 2.20 32.07
N ALA A 151 13.11 3.07 31.08
CA ALA A 151 14.43 3.17 30.45
C ALA A 151 15.57 3.25 31.48
N GLY A 152 16.50 2.30 31.40
CA GLY A 152 17.67 2.18 32.26
C GLY A 152 17.41 1.62 33.67
N ARG A 153 16.16 1.52 34.13
CA ARG A 153 15.87 1.04 35.50
C ARG A 153 16.06 -0.48 35.58
N ARG A 154 16.85 -0.93 36.56
CA ARG A 154 16.96 -2.33 36.96
C ARG A 154 16.88 -2.44 38.48
N ASN A 155 16.16 -3.46 38.95
CA ASN A 155 16.17 -3.85 40.36
C ASN A 155 17.42 -4.69 40.60
N VAL A 156 18.39 -4.09 41.28
CA VAL A 156 19.62 -4.78 41.72
C VAL A 156 19.71 -4.58 43.23
N ASP A 157 19.84 -5.67 43.96
CA ASP A 157 20.03 -5.68 45.43
C ASP A 157 18.96 -4.92 46.24
N GLY A 158 17.68 -4.99 45.80
CA GLY A 158 16.54 -4.41 46.53
C GLY A 158 16.36 -2.89 46.38
N GLY A 159 17.17 -2.23 45.54
CA GLY A 159 17.02 -0.83 45.17
C GLY A 159 16.80 -0.64 43.66
N GLU A 160 15.98 0.34 43.27
CA GLU A 160 15.87 0.79 41.88
C GLU A 160 17.12 1.61 41.52
N ALA A 161 17.95 1.11 40.60
CA ALA A 161 19.11 1.82 40.06
C ALA A 161 19.00 2.03 38.55
N ILE A 162 19.58 3.13 38.05
CA ILE A 162 19.68 3.42 36.62
C ILE A 162 21.01 2.88 36.09
N HIS A 163 20.94 1.98 35.13
CA HIS A 163 22.11 1.41 34.44
C HIS A 163 22.23 1.95 33.02
N THR A 164 23.44 2.37 32.67
CA THR A 164 23.83 2.72 31.31
C THR A 164 24.25 1.46 30.53
N SER A 165 23.85 1.35 29.27
CA SER A 165 24.30 0.30 28.34
C SER A 165 25.54 0.77 27.55
N SER A 166 26.02 -0.05 26.61
CA SER A 166 27.14 0.30 25.75
C SER A 166 26.85 1.47 24.81
N ILE A 167 25.57 1.71 24.46
CA ILE A 167 25.16 2.82 23.58
C ILE A 167 25.39 4.17 24.27
N GLU A 168 25.20 4.23 25.60
CA GLU A 168 25.36 5.45 26.39
C GLU A 168 26.82 5.96 26.43
N ARG A 169 27.80 5.08 26.11
CA ARG A 169 29.22 5.45 26.02
C ARG A 169 29.53 6.35 24.82
N ILE A 170 28.71 6.32 23.78
CA ILE A 170 28.88 7.16 22.59
C ILE A 170 28.45 8.59 22.97
N PRO A 171 29.21 9.65 22.66
CA PRO A 171 28.73 11.03 22.83
C PRO A 171 27.40 11.25 22.10
N PHE A 172 26.45 11.96 22.74
CA PHE A 172 25.09 12.07 22.21
C PHE A 172 25.07 12.69 20.80
N ASP A 173 25.88 13.73 20.56
CA ASP A 173 25.98 14.36 19.23
C ASP A 173 26.46 13.38 18.14
N ILE A 174 27.39 12.48 18.48
CA ILE A 174 27.89 11.44 17.57
C ILE A 174 26.78 10.42 17.30
N LEU A 175 26.04 10.00 18.33
CA LEU A 175 24.90 9.10 18.17
C LEU A 175 23.83 9.72 17.27
N THR A 176 23.48 10.98 17.47
CA THR A 176 22.52 11.71 16.64
C THR A 176 22.98 11.80 15.19
N CYS A 177 24.26 12.10 14.96
CA CYS A 177 24.85 12.12 13.62
C CYS A 177 24.76 10.73 12.94
N LEU A 178 25.11 9.66 13.65
CA LEU A 178 25.01 8.29 13.14
C LEU A 178 23.56 7.91 12.80
N VAL A 179 22.62 8.23 13.68
CA VAL A 179 21.18 7.99 13.44
C VAL A 179 20.71 8.75 12.19
N ALA A 180 21.10 10.01 12.03
CA ALA A 180 20.75 10.80 10.85
C ALA A 180 21.30 10.18 9.56
N ILE A 181 22.56 9.72 9.57
CA ILE A 181 23.18 9.03 8.42
C ILE A 181 22.41 7.75 8.07
N VAL A 182 22.08 6.92 9.07
CA VAL A 182 21.35 5.68 8.84
C VAL A 182 19.95 5.95 8.29
N LEU A 183 19.22 6.93 8.82
CA LEU A 183 17.90 7.31 8.31
C LEU A 183 17.97 7.83 6.86
N PHE A 184 19.01 8.61 6.53
CA PHE A 184 19.23 9.07 5.16
C PHE A 184 19.48 7.91 4.19
N ILE A 185 20.29 6.93 4.59
CA ILE A 185 20.54 5.71 3.79
C ILE A 185 19.25 4.92 3.61
N LEU A 186 18.49 4.70 4.69
CA LEU A 186 17.21 3.97 4.63
C LEU A 186 16.19 4.66 3.72
N ALA A 187 16.08 5.99 3.80
CA ALA A 187 15.19 6.77 2.93
C ALA A 187 15.63 6.67 1.46
N SER A 188 16.93 6.76 1.20
CA SER A 188 17.49 6.64 -0.16
C SER A 188 17.21 5.25 -0.75
N ILE A 189 17.38 4.18 0.04
CA ILE A 189 17.03 2.81 -0.35
C ILE A 189 15.55 2.72 -0.67
N SER A 190 14.66 3.24 0.19
CA SER A 190 13.22 3.21 -0.04
C SER A 190 12.84 3.83 -1.38
N ILE A 191 13.42 4.99 -1.72
CA ILE A 191 13.15 5.68 -2.98
C ILE A 191 13.62 4.86 -4.19
N ILE A 192 14.83 4.29 -4.12
CA ILE A 192 15.40 3.50 -5.23
C ILE A 192 14.55 2.26 -5.53
N TYR A 193 13.97 1.63 -4.51
CA TYR A 193 13.16 0.41 -4.66
C TYR A 193 11.65 0.66 -4.83
N SER A 194 11.20 1.91 -4.89
CA SER A 194 9.79 2.25 -5.11
C SER A 194 9.46 2.40 -6.60
N TYR A 195 9.54 1.30 -7.36
CA TYR A 195 9.20 1.28 -8.79
C TYR A 195 7.91 0.48 -9.06
N GLY A 196 6.76 1.07 -8.73
CA GLY A 196 5.47 0.40 -8.85
C GLY A 196 4.72 0.37 -7.52
N VAL A 197 3.42 0.15 -7.56
CA VAL A 197 2.55 0.26 -6.38
C VAL A 197 2.85 -0.83 -5.35
N GLU A 198 3.09 -2.08 -5.79
CA GLU A 198 3.38 -3.19 -4.88
C GLU A 198 4.76 -3.01 -4.21
N GLU A 199 5.78 -2.65 -5.00
CA GLU A 199 7.14 -2.39 -4.54
C GLU A 199 7.22 -1.16 -3.62
N GLU A 200 6.45 -0.11 -3.91
CA GLU A 200 6.31 1.07 -3.05
C GLU A 200 5.72 0.69 -1.69
N ILE A 201 4.64 -0.09 -1.65
CA ILE A 201 4.03 -0.56 -0.39
C ILE A 201 5.04 -1.35 0.45
N ILE A 202 5.77 -2.28 -0.18
CA ILE A 202 6.76 -3.12 0.50
C ILE A 202 7.92 -2.25 1.04
N SER A 203 8.48 -1.39 0.20
CA SER A 203 9.64 -0.57 0.56
C SER A 203 9.31 0.46 1.65
N VAL A 204 8.18 1.17 1.55
CA VAL A 204 7.71 2.12 2.57
C VAL A 204 7.41 1.41 3.89
N SER A 205 6.83 0.21 3.85
CA SER A 205 6.57 -0.60 5.04
C SER A 205 7.87 -1.01 5.74
N ALA A 206 8.87 -1.47 4.98
CA ALA A 206 10.19 -1.82 5.50
C ALA A 206 10.92 -0.61 6.09
N PHE A 207 10.94 0.52 5.37
CA PHE A 207 11.50 1.78 5.84
C PHE A 207 10.88 2.23 7.16
N SER A 208 9.55 2.21 7.25
CA SER A 208 8.81 2.59 8.45
C SER A 208 9.12 1.70 9.65
N PHE A 209 9.27 0.39 9.42
CA PHE A 209 9.62 -0.58 10.45
C PHE A 209 11.01 -0.32 11.05
N PHE A 210 12.05 -0.21 10.22
CA PHE A 210 13.41 0.03 10.70
C PHE A 210 13.57 1.41 11.34
N SER A 211 12.95 2.44 10.76
CA SER A 211 12.95 3.80 11.32
C SER A 211 12.37 3.83 12.72
N TYR A 212 11.33 3.04 12.99
CA TYR A 212 10.76 2.94 14.32
C TYR A 212 11.67 2.25 15.34
N ILE A 213 12.35 1.17 14.96
CA ILE A 213 13.32 0.51 15.85
C ILE A 213 14.42 1.50 16.23
N ILE A 214 14.96 2.23 15.24
CA ILE A 214 15.97 3.27 15.46
C ILE A 214 15.42 4.36 16.38
N PHE A 215 14.19 4.82 16.14
CA PHE A 215 13.53 5.82 16.96
C PHE A 215 13.37 5.36 18.42
N ILE A 216 12.95 4.11 18.67
CA ILE A 216 12.88 3.56 20.03
C ILE A 216 14.25 3.56 20.69
N VAL A 217 15.26 2.98 20.02
CA VAL A 217 16.61 2.86 20.58
C VAL A 217 17.19 4.24 20.91
N TYR A 218 17.03 5.19 20.00
CA TYR A 218 17.46 6.57 20.19
C TYR A 218 16.74 7.25 21.36
N SER A 219 15.41 7.11 21.42
CA SER A 219 14.58 7.70 22.49
C SER A 219 14.89 7.12 23.86
N VAL A 220 15.10 5.80 23.95
CA VAL A 220 15.48 5.12 25.19
C VAL A 220 16.87 5.58 25.64
N SER A 221 17.84 5.68 24.73
CA SER A 221 19.18 6.17 25.08
C SER A 221 19.15 7.63 25.56
N PHE A 222 18.36 8.48 24.89
CA PHE A 222 18.13 9.85 25.35
C PHE A 222 17.52 9.90 26.76
N ALA A 223 16.48 9.10 27.01
CA ALA A 223 15.83 9.03 28.32
C ALA A 223 16.78 8.56 29.43
N ILE A 224 17.65 7.58 29.16
CA ILE A 224 18.67 7.13 30.12
C ILE A 224 19.60 8.29 30.47
N ARG A 225 20.13 9.00 29.47
CA ARG A 225 21.07 10.11 29.67
C ARG A 225 20.46 11.25 30.49
N VAL A 226 19.22 11.61 30.21
CA VAL A 226 18.49 12.62 31.00
C VAL A 226 18.39 12.19 32.46
N LYS A 227 18.01 10.93 32.72
CA LYS A 227 17.87 10.41 34.08
C LYS A 227 19.18 10.25 34.83
N THR A 228 20.30 10.05 34.15
CA THR A 228 21.63 9.93 34.79
C THR A 228 22.33 11.28 35.04
N THR A 229 21.82 12.36 34.44
CA THR A 229 22.38 13.71 34.60
C THR A 229 21.77 14.45 35.81
N HIS A 230 20.66 13.94 36.35
CA HIS A 230 20.01 14.38 37.59
C HIS A 230 20.33 13.42 38.73
#